data_AF-A0AAD0FXG6-F1
#
_entry.id   AF-A0AAD0FXG6-F1
#
_cell.length_a   1.000
_cell.length_b   1.000
_cell.length_c   1.000
_cell.angle_alpha   90.00
_cell.angle_beta   90.00
_cell.angle_gamma   90.00
#
_symmetry.space_group_name_H-M   'P 1'
#
loop_
_entity.id
_entity.type
_entity.pdbx_description
1 polymer ?
#
loop_
_entity_poly.entity_id
_entity_poly.type
_entity_poly.pdbx_seq_one_letter_code
_entity_poly.pdbx_strand_id
1 'polypeptide(L)'
;MKKLIIAAAIIAAGVGGVSYANYVATQEVRAEVDKQLAMVSEQTGATFKYAGLSASVISKSVEITSMEVISPEGESVANVQSIEVKGYETDKISPHTSLDVKNLTLSKDFIATLPADTNAILASASYNLHSSLDYNEESGESDMVVKLNAKDVISFNMDIGLANSKPLMDTSLAMSKEQKQAGDTPLTYEQQLQQQTRMMQAMSKLEPRNASFVINNQGKLKELLESELSKQGMTIEQMQAMLAQQLEQAPVTEEIANALTSFASGLNSLTVSAKLPEGQTMMEVNQQLMMLAGKPEELVKFINLEVKGD
;
A
#
# COMPACT_ATOMS: atom_id res chain seq x y z
N MET A 1 7.39 17.84 -8.84
CA MET A 1 7.84 16.43 -9.05
C MET A 1 8.86 15.98 -8.02
N LYS A 2 10.05 16.59 -7.87
CA LYS A 2 11.04 16.20 -6.83
C LYS A 2 10.49 16.19 -5.40
N LYS A 3 9.61 17.14 -5.05
CA LYS A 3 8.98 17.23 -3.72
C LYS A 3 7.90 16.16 -3.43
N LEU A 4 7.31 15.54 -4.46
CA LEU A 4 6.33 14.44 -4.29
C LEU A 4 7.02 13.09 -4.02
N ILE A 5 8.24 12.92 -4.53
CA ILE A 5 9.08 11.74 -4.30
C ILE A 5 9.45 11.61 -2.80
N ILE A 6 9.54 12.74 -2.10
CA ILE A 6 9.90 12.82 -0.68
C ILE A 6 8.87 12.11 0.22
N ALA A 7 7.57 12.25 -0.06
CA ALA A 7 6.51 11.61 0.73
C ALA A 7 6.46 10.08 0.53
N ALA A 8 6.72 9.60 -0.70
CA ALA A 8 6.86 8.17 -0.98
C ALA A 8 8.12 7.58 -0.32
N ALA A 9 9.18 8.38 -0.19
CA ALA A 9 10.43 7.96 0.43
C ALA A 9 10.34 7.77 1.95
N ILE A 10 9.37 8.40 2.65
CA ILE A 10 9.08 8.17 4.08
C ILE A 10 8.63 6.72 4.32
N ILE A 11 7.87 6.14 3.38
CA ILE A 11 7.42 4.74 3.44
C ILE A 11 8.59 3.80 3.14
N ALA A 12 9.48 4.17 2.22
CA ALA A 12 10.68 3.41 1.88
C ALA A 12 11.76 3.43 2.98
N ALA A 13 11.92 4.55 3.68
CA ALA A 13 12.85 4.71 4.79
C ALA A 13 12.47 3.90 6.04
N GLY A 14 11.20 3.45 6.12
CA GLY A 14 10.69 2.73 7.27
C GLY A 14 11.38 1.40 7.51
N VAL A 15 11.88 0.68 6.50
CA VAL A 15 12.21 -0.76 6.68
C VAL A 15 13.34 -1.29 5.80
N GLY A 16 14.53 -0.73 5.93
CA GLY A 16 15.75 -1.38 5.44
C GLY A 16 16.64 -1.80 6.60
N GLY A 17 16.80 -3.08 6.88
CA GLY A 17 18.07 -3.55 7.44
C GLY A 17 18.25 -3.74 8.95
N VAL A 18 17.29 -3.48 9.84
CA VAL A 18 17.53 -3.76 11.27
C VAL A 18 17.42 -5.26 11.53
N SER A 19 18.56 -5.93 11.74
CA SER A 19 18.62 -7.34 12.15
C SER A 19 18.58 -7.44 13.68
N TYR A 20 17.64 -8.24 14.21
CA TYR A 20 17.44 -8.42 15.66
C TYR A 20 18.45 -9.38 16.30
N ALA A 21 19.33 -9.98 15.50
CA ALA A 21 20.16 -11.10 15.93
C ALA A 21 21.19 -10.74 17.00
N ASN A 22 21.45 -9.46 17.27
CA ASN A 22 22.55 -9.10 18.15
C ASN A 22 22.47 -7.70 18.78
N TYR A 23 21.38 -7.28 19.46
CA TYR A 23 21.38 -5.91 20.02
C TYR A 23 20.97 -5.71 21.48
N VAL A 24 22.00 -5.49 22.31
CA VAL A 24 21.94 -4.99 23.69
C VAL A 24 21.94 -3.45 23.74
N ALA A 25 22.06 -2.71 22.63
CA ALA A 25 22.62 -1.36 22.74
C ALA A 25 21.98 -0.15 22.01
N THR A 26 20.74 -0.08 21.51
CA THR A 26 20.09 1.11 20.85
C THR A 26 20.84 1.94 19.75
N GLN A 27 22.18 1.98 19.71
CA GLN A 27 23.06 2.74 18.81
C GLN A 27 23.27 2.11 17.44
N GLU A 28 23.30 0.78 17.27
CA GLU A 28 23.38 0.09 15.97
C GLU A 28 22.03 0.16 15.26
N VAL A 29 20.93 0.03 15.99
CA VAL A 29 19.59 0.32 15.45
C VAL A 29 19.54 1.76 14.96
N ARG A 30 20.07 2.71 15.74
CA ARG A 30 20.20 4.10 15.33
C ARG A 30 21.08 4.28 14.10
N ALA A 31 22.24 3.64 14.06
CA ALA A 31 23.17 3.74 12.94
C ALA A 31 22.56 3.19 11.64
N GLU A 32 21.83 2.08 11.71
CA GLU A 32 21.16 1.52 10.54
C GLU A 32 19.99 2.40 10.09
N VAL A 33 19.17 2.91 11.01
CA VAL A 33 18.11 3.88 10.68
C VAL A 33 18.70 5.14 10.05
N ASP A 34 19.76 5.70 10.63
CA ASP A 34 20.44 6.89 10.09
C ASP A 34 21.03 6.61 8.69
N LYS A 35 21.57 5.40 8.47
CA LYS A 35 22.07 4.97 7.15
C LYS A 35 20.94 4.88 6.11
N GLN A 36 19.80 4.29 6.47
CA GLN A 36 18.64 4.21 5.56
C GLN A 36 18.09 5.60 5.22
N LEU A 37 17.97 6.48 6.22
CA LEU A 37 17.56 7.86 6.02
C LEU A 37 18.59 8.63 5.19
N ALA A 38 19.89 8.37 5.34
CA ALA A 38 20.94 8.98 4.52
C ALA A 38 20.85 8.58 3.05
N MET A 39 20.63 7.28 2.74
CA MET A 39 20.41 6.84 1.36
C MET A 39 19.20 7.53 0.71
N VAL A 40 18.11 7.68 1.47
CA VAL A 40 16.94 8.42 1.00
C VAL A 40 17.27 9.91 0.84
N SER A 41 18.06 10.49 1.74
CA SER A 41 18.53 11.88 1.66
C SER A 41 19.38 12.11 0.41
N GLU A 42 20.25 11.18 0.03
CA GLU A 42 21.07 11.27 -1.19
C GLU A 42 20.21 11.26 -2.46
N GLN A 43 19.16 10.44 -2.48
CA GLN A 43 18.27 10.33 -3.63
C GLN A 43 17.32 11.53 -3.78
N THR A 44 16.87 12.09 -2.65
CA THR A 44 15.80 13.10 -2.63
C THR A 44 16.30 14.52 -2.34
N GLY A 45 17.49 14.66 -1.75
CA GLY A 45 17.99 15.90 -1.16
C GLY A 45 17.28 16.31 0.13
N ALA A 46 16.30 15.52 0.62
CA ALA A 46 15.58 15.82 1.84
C ALA A 46 16.45 15.51 3.07
N THR A 47 16.17 16.20 4.18
CA THR A 47 16.76 15.90 5.48
C THR A 47 15.68 15.35 6.41
N PHE A 48 16.02 14.32 7.18
CA PHE A 48 15.11 13.68 8.13
C PHE A 48 15.61 13.93 9.54
N LYS A 49 14.74 14.43 10.42
CA LYS A 49 15.00 14.57 11.86
C LYS A 49 13.97 13.74 12.61
N TYR A 50 14.35 13.18 13.75
CA TYR A 50 13.42 12.45 14.61
C TYR A 50 13.79 12.64 16.08
N ALA A 51 12.78 12.70 16.96
CA ALA A 51 13.00 12.97 18.38
C ALA A 51 13.39 11.71 19.17
N GLY A 52 12.81 10.56 18.81
CA GLY A 52 13.01 9.31 19.53
C GLY A 52 13.16 8.12 18.62
N LEU A 53 13.93 7.15 19.09
CA LEU A 53 14.08 5.83 18.49
C LEU A 53 14.02 4.81 19.63
N SER A 54 13.09 3.88 19.54
CA SER A 54 12.95 2.77 20.46
C SER A 54 13.05 1.44 19.72
N ALA A 55 13.53 0.41 20.43
CA ALA A 55 13.57 -0.95 19.93
C ALA A 55 13.11 -1.90 21.04
N SER A 56 12.31 -2.91 20.67
CA SER A 56 11.78 -3.89 21.59
C SER A 56 12.12 -5.29 21.10
N VAL A 57 12.81 -6.04 21.97
CA VAL A 57 13.18 -7.45 21.71
C VAL A 57 11.95 -8.35 21.77
N ILE A 58 11.03 -8.07 22.69
CA ILE A 58 9.84 -8.90 22.94
C ILE A 58 8.90 -8.84 21.73
N SER A 59 8.62 -7.64 21.24
CA SER A 59 7.75 -7.44 20.08
C SER A 59 8.49 -7.48 18.75
N LYS A 60 9.82 -7.68 18.77
CA LYS A 60 10.71 -7.54 17.61
C LYS A 60 10.34 -6.29 16.80
N SER A 61 10.29 -5.14 17.46
CA SER A 61 9.88 -3.88 16.83
C SER A 61 10.89 -2.76 16.98
N VAL A 62 10.91 -1.86 15.99
CA VAL A 62 11.63 -0.59 16.01
C VAL A 62 10.61 0.51 15.75
N GLU A 63 10.62 1.55 16.57
CA GLU A 63 9.75 2.70 16.41
C GLU A 63 10.56 4.00 16.37
N ILE A 64 10.34 4.78 15.30
CA ILE A 64 10.79 6.16 15.18
C ILE A 64 9.64 7.07 15.60
N THR A 65 9.89 8.06 16.44
CA THR A 65 8.87 8.99 16.93
C THR A 65 9.21 10.44 16.59
N SER A 66 8.17 11.21 16.27
CA SER A 66 8.23 12.63 15.90
C SER A 66 9.24 12.88 14.78
N MET A 67 9.04 12.22 13.63
CA MET A 67 9.87 12.45 12.45
C MET A 67 9.42 13.72 11.74
N GLU A 68 10.36 14.61 11.45
CA GLU A 68 10.20 15.78 10.60
C GLU A 68 10.99 15.56 9.30
N VAL A 69 10.35 15.87 8.18
CA VAL A 69 10.96 15.81 6.84
C VAL A 69 11.14 17.23 6.34
N ILE A 70 12.37 17.55 5.97
CA ILE A 70 12.80 18.89 5.57
C ILE A 70 13.23 18.82 4.11
N SER A 71 12.78 19.77 3.30
CA SER A 71 13.15 19.86 1.89
C SER A 71 14.64 20.21 1.71
N PRO A 72 15.21 20.02 0.51
CA PRO A 72 16.57 20.47 0.20
C PRO A 72 16.77 21.98 0.43
N GLU A 73 15.68 22.77 0.37
CA GLU A 73 15.68 24.21 0.60
C GLU A 73 15.60 24.59 2.08
N GLY A 74 15.49 23.61 2.99
CA GLY A 74 15.44 23.83 4.44
C GLY A 74 14.03 24.04 5.00
N GLU A 75 12.98 23.84 4.20
CA GLU A 75 11.59 24.02 4.62
C GLU A 75 10.99 22.72 5.16
N SER A 76 10.22 22.77 6.25
CA SER A 76 9.50 21.60 6.75
C SER A 76 8.44 21.19 5.72
N VAL A 77 8.41 19.92 5.34
CA VAL A 77 7.52 19.35 4.31
C VAL A 77 6.44 18.49 4.94
N ALA A 78 6.83 17.62 5.87
CA ALA A 78 5.93 16.67 6.50
C ALA A 78 6.37 16.34 7.92
N ASN A 79 5.39 15.93 8.73
CA ASN A 79 5.59 15.42 10.08
C ASN A 79 4.92 14.07 10.22
N VAL A 80 5.58 13.15 10.94
CA VAL A 80 5.06 11.82 11.27
C VAL A 80 5.15 11.64 12.78
N GLN A 81 4.04 11.27 13.42
CA GLN A 81 4.04 11.03 14.86
C GLN A 81 4.84 9.79 15.21
N SER A 82 4.59 8.66 14.54
CA SER A 82 5.44 7.50 14.65
C SER A 82 5.45 6.61 13.41
N ILE A 83 6.57 5.92 13.23
CA ILE A 83 6.76 4.86 12.25
C ILE A 83 7.26 3.65 13.03
N GLU A 84 6.47 2.59 13.06
CA GLU A 84 6.84 1.34 13.73
C GLU A 84 6.93 0.21 12.70
N VAL A 85 8.00 -0.58 12.81
CA VAL A 85 8.17 -1.83 12.10
C VAL A 85 8.19 -2.96 13.09
N LYS A 86 7.40 -4.01 12.83
CA LYS A 86 7.44 -5.25 13.62
C LYS A 86 7.89 -6.43 12.77
N GLY A 87 8.61 -7.36 13.40
CA GLY A 87 8.90 -8.68 12.86
C GLY A 87 9.87 -8.74 11.68
N TYR A 88 10.35 -7.62 11.16
CA TYR A 88 11.31 -7.62 10.05
C TYR A 88 12.63 -8.29 10.43
N GLU A 89 13.10 -9.23 9.61
CA GLU A 89 14.41 -9.86 9.75
C GLU A 89 15.17 -9.81 8.41
N THR A 90 16.47 -9.55 8.47
CA THR A 90 17.26 -9.21 7.27
C THR A 90 17.67 -10.38 6.40
N ASP A 91 17.71 -11.56 7.00
CA ASP A 91 18.38 -12.76 6.53
C ASP A 91 17.42 -13.94 6.34
N LYS A 92 16.17 -13.80 6.80
CA LYS A 92 15.09 -14.77 6.64
C LYS A 92 13.74 -14.08 6.40
N ILE A 93 12.77 -14.85 5.93
CA ILE A 93 11.37 -14.41 5.83
C ILE A 93 10.72 -14.65 7.19
N SER A 94 10.22 -13.59 7.82
CA SER A 94 9.55 -13.70 9.11
C SER A 94 8.11 -14.19 8.96
N PRO A 95 7.59 -14.96 9.94
CA PRO A 95 6.19 -15.39 9.92
C PRO A 95 5.19 -14.23 9.95
N HIS A 96 5.59 -13.10 10.53
CA HIS A 96 4.81 -11.87 10.56
C HIS A 96 5.74 -10.68 10.39
N THR A 97 5.37 -9.74 9.51
CA THR A 97 6.01 -8.43 9.40
C THR A 97 4.92 -7.36 9.30
N SER A 98 5.09 -6.22 10.00
CA SER A 98 4.18 -5.08 9.86
C SER A 98 4.91 -3.75 9.79
N LEU A 99 4.28 -2.79 9.13
CA LEU A 99 4.63 -1.38 9.07
C LEU A 99 3.42 -0.55 9.50
N ASP A 100 3.60 0.26 10.53
CA ASP A 100 2.60 1.18 11.05
C ASP A 100 3.15 2.61 10.95
N VAL A 101 2.46 3.47 10.19
CA VAL A 101 2.73 4.91 10.14
C VAL A 101 1.54 5.62 10.76
N LYS A 102 1.79 6.44 11.79
CA LYS A 102 0.76 7.18 12.51
C LYS A 102 0.90 8.67 12.29
N ASN A 103 -0.22 9.28 11.94
CA ASN A 103 -0.43 10.73 11.89
C ASN A 103 0.63 11.44 11.00
N LEU A 104 0.83 10.92 9.78
CA LEU A 104 1.56 11.62 8.72
C LEU A 104 0.75 12.84 8.30
N THR A 105 1.36 14.02 8.34
CA THR A 105 0.74 15.30 7.97
C THR A 105 1.70 16.12 7.12
N LEU A 106 1.18 16.85 6.14
CA LEU A 106 1.97 17.83 5.40
C LEU A 106 2.01 19.16 6.16
N SER A 107 3.14 19.86 6.06
CA SER A 107 3.25 21.20 6.64
C SER A 107 2.36 22.20 5.87
N LYS A 108 1.86 23.22 6.58
CA LYS A 108 1.01 24.26 5.95
C LYS A 108 1.73 25.02 4.85
N ASP A 109 3.01 25.33 5.08
CA ASP A 109 3.84 26.04 4.13
C ASP A 109 4.06 25.19 2.87
N PHE A 110 4.30 23.88 3.04
CA PHE A 110 4.41 22.98 1.91
C PHE A 110 3.10 22.86 1.13
N ILE A 111 1.96 22.74 1.82
CA ILE A 111 0.64 22.72 1.18
C ILE A 111 0.43 23.98 0.32
N ALA A 112 0.88 25.15 0.77
CA ALA A 112 0.79 26.40 0.01
C ALA A 112 1.65 26.41 -1.27
N THR A 113 2.67 25.55 -1.35
CA THR A 113 3.50 25.36 -2.56
C THR A 113 2.97 24.30 -3.51
N LEU A 114 1.95 23.54 -3.12
CA LEU A 114 1.39 22.49 -3.97
C LEU A 114 0.73 23.11 -5.20
N PRO A 115 0.70 22.38 -6.33
CA PRO A 115 -0.01 22.81 -7.53
C PRO A 115 -1.46 23.22 -7.21
N ALA A 116 -1.98 24.24 -7.90
CA ALA A 116 -3.30 24.80 -7.63
C ALA A 116 -4.45 23.80 -7.85
N ASP A 117 -4.21 22.73 -8.62
CA ASP A 117 -5.12 21.62 -8.88
C ASP A 117 -5.08 20.53 -7.79
N THR A 118 -4.19 20.65 -6.79
CA THR A 118 -4.11 19.72 -5.66
C THR A 118 -5.37 19.78 -4.81
N ASN A 119 -5.91 18.62 -4.44
CA ASN A 119 -7.05 18.56 -3.55
C ASN A 119 -6.69 19.00 -2.12
N ALA A 120 -7.25 20.13 -1.67
CA ALA A 120 -6.96 20.70 -0.36
C ALA A 120 -7.44 19.82 0.81
N ILE A 121 -8.52 19.05 0.63
CA ILE A 121 -9.07 18.15 1.64
C ILE A 121 -8.06 17.03 1.92
N LEU A 122 -7.52 16.41 0.87
CA LEU A 122 -6.48 15.39 0.99
C LEU A 122 -5.15 16.00 1.46
N ALA A 123 -4.71 17.13 0.90
CA ALA A 123 -3.43 17.74 1.27
C ALA A 123 -3.36 18.10 2.76
N SER A 124 -4.50 18.47 3.35
CA SER A 124 -4.61 18.87 4.77
C SER A 124 -4.97 17.71 5.71
N ALA A 125 -5.19 16.50 5.18
CA ALA A 125 -5.56 15.34 5.98
C ALA A 125 -4.37 14.81 6.78
N SER A 126 -4.69 14.10 7.87
CA SER A 126 -3.73 13.27 8.59
C SER A 126 -3.89 11.82 8.16
N TYR A 127 -2.77 11.16 7.89
CA TYR A 127 -2.75 9.82 7.33
C TYR A 127 -2.22 8.81 8.35
N ASN A 128 -2.95 7.71 8.50
CA ASN A 128 -2.47 6.50 9.13
C ASN A 128 -2.33 5.41 8.05
N LEU A 129 -1.21 4.71 8.05
CA LEU A 129 -0.98 3.55 7.20
C LEU A 129 -0.66 2.36 8.10
N HIS A 130 -1.31 1.23 7.84
CA HIS A 130 -0.92 -0.06 8.37
C HIS A 130 -0.72 -1.01 7.20
N SER A 131 0.37 -1.74 7.19
CA SER A 131 0.58 -2.86 6.28
C SER A 131 1.13 -4.05 7.05
N SER A 132 0.62 -5.25 6.77
CA SER A 132 1.17 -6.47 7.34
C SER A 132 1.27 -7.57 6.29
N LEU A 133 2.20 -8.49 6.55
CA LEU A 133 2.38 -9.74 5.84
C LEU A 133 2.51 -10.84 6.87
N ASP A 134 1.56 -11.76 6.87
CA ASP A 134 1.66 -13.05 7.54
C ASP A 134 2.10 -14.10 6.51
N TYR A 135 3.11 -14.89 6.85
CA TYR A 135 3.66 -15.95 5.99
C TYR A 135 3.80 -17.26 6.75
N ASN A 136 3.22 -18.31 6.20
CA ASN A 136 3.37 -19.67 6.71
C ASN A 136 4.35 -20.43 5.81
N GLU A 137 5.54 -20.76 6.33
CA GLU A 137 6.56 -21.48 5.57
C GLU A 137 6.16 -22.94 5.26
N GLU A 138 5.37 -23.57 6.13
CA GLU A 138 4.95 -24.97 5.97
C GLU A 138 3.88 -25.11 4.89
N SER A 139 2.85 -24.26 4.90
CA SER A 139 1.79 -24.28 3.88
C SER A 139 2.15 -23.49 2.62
N GLY A 140 3.12 -22.58 2.72
CA GLY A 140 3.45 -21.64 1.64
C GLY A 140 2.39 -20.55 1.45
N GLU A 141 1.43 -20.41 2.38
CA GLU A 141 0.40 -19.36 2.32
C GLU A 141 0.94 -18.03 2.82
N SER A 142 0.38 -16.95 2.28
CA SER A 142 0.60 -15.61 2.79
C SER A 142 -0.66 -14.78 2.79
N ASP A 143 -0.82 -13.94 3.81
CA ASP A 143 -1.92 -12.99 3.93
C ASP A 143 -1.35 -11.58 4.06
N MET A 144 -1.74 -10.71 3.13
CA MET A 144 -1.32 -9.32 3.07
C MET A 144 -2.49 -8.42 3.44
N VAL A 145 -2.24 -7.48 4.35
CA VAL A 145 -3.21 -6.47 4.76
C VAL A 145 -2.61 -5.09 4.50
N VAL A 146 -3.40 -4.17 3.94
CA VAL A 146 -3.06 -2.76 3.78
C VAL A 146 -4.26 -1.93 4.21
N LYS A 147 -4.07 -0.99 5.14
CA LYS A 147 -5.09 -0.05 5.60
C LYS A 147 -4.51 1.36 5.53
N LEU A 148 -5.10 2.20 4.71
CA LEU A 148 -4.79 3.62 4.59
C LEU A 148 -5.99 4.41 5.08
N ASN A 149 -5.79 5.28 6.06
CA ASN A 149 -6.85 6.14 6.60
C ASN A 149 -6.42 7.60 6.47
N ALA A 150 -7.07 8.34 5.58
CA ALA A 150 -7.06 9.79 5.58
C ALA A 150 -8.13 10.25 6.58
N LYS A 151 -7.68 10.62 7.78
CA LYS A 151 -8.53 10.92 8.92
C LYS A 151 -9.61 11.94 8.57
N ASP A 152 -10.84 11.62 8.98
CA ASP A 152 -12.07 12.40 8.73
C ASP A 152 -12.47 12.54 7.24
N VAL A 153 -11.73 11.90 6.32
CA VAL A 153 -11.99 11.96 4.87
C VAL A 153 -12.45 10.59 4.35
N ILE A 154 -11.53 9.64 4.26
CA ILE A 154 -11.75 8.33 3.64
C ILE A 154 -10.76 7.30 4.19
N SER A 155 -11.21 6.06 4.32
CA SER A 155 -10.33 4.92 4.57
C SER A 155 -10.40 3.93 3.42
N PHE A 156 -9.25 3.35 3.10
CA PHE A 156 -9.07 2.27 2.14
C PHE A 156 -8.44 1.07 2.85
N ASN A 157 -9.08 -0.09 2.76
CA ASN A 157 -8.54 -1.35 3.26
C ASN A 157 -8.44 -2.34 2.10
N MET A 158 -7.37 -3.13 2.11
CA MET A 158 -7.11 -4.21 1.18
C MET A 158 -6.63 -5.42 1.97
N ASP A 159 -7.22 -6.57 1.68
CA ASP A 159 -6.80 -7.86 2.22
C ASP A 159 -6.61 -8.82 1.03
N ILE A 160 -5.44 -9.47 0.94
CA ILE A 160 -5.12 -10.42 -0.12
C ILE A 160 -4.53 -11.68 0.49
N GLY A 161 -5.19 -12.80 0.26
CA GLY A 161 -4.68 -14.12 0.61
C GLY A 161 -4.12 -14.82 -0.62
N LEU A 162 -2.90 -15.34 -0.50
CA LEU A 162 -2.20 -16.13 -1.53
C LEU A 162 -1.79 -17.48 -0.95
N ALA A 163 -1.67 -18.47 -1.84
CA ALA A 163 -1.03 -19.75 -1.63
C ALA A 163 0.17 -19.86 -2.58
N ASN A 164 1.03 -20.84 -2.30
CA ASN A 164 2.24 -21.09 -3.09
C ASN A 164 3.16 -19.84 -3.19
N SER A 165 3.23 -19.06 -2.11
CA SER A 165 4.00 -17.81 -2.02
C SER A 165 5.49 -18.05 -1.80
N LYS A 166 5.92 -19.26 -1.44
CA LYS A 166 7.32 -19.58 -1.14
C LYS A 166 8.30 -19.14 -2.24
N PRO A 167 8.07 -19.41 -3.54
CA PRO A 167 8.97 -18.95 -4.60
C PRO A 167 9.13 -17.42 -4.64
N LEU A 168 8.05 -16.68 -4.36
CA LEU A 168 8.08 -15.21 -4.29
C LEU A 168 8.89 -14.73 -3.10
N MET A 169 8.63 -15.31 -1.92
CA MET A 169 9.33 -14.94 -0.69
C MET A 169 10.83 -15.25 -0.78
N ASP A 170 11.20 -16.44 -1.27
CA ASP A 170 12.58 -16.85 -1.46
C ASP A 170 13.30 -15.94 -2.49
N THR A 171 12.61 -15.57 -3.58
CA THR A 171 13.16 -14.65 -4.58
C THR A 171 13.38 -13.25 -4.01
N SER A 172 12.41 -12.72 -3.26
CA SER A 172 12.53 -11.42 -2.59
C SER A 172 13.69 -11.39 -1.60
N LEU A 173 13.85 -12.45 -0.79
CA LEU A 173 14.96 -12.56 0.14
C LEU A 173 16.32 -12.64 -0.57
N ALA A 174 16.41 -13.40 -1.66
CA ALA A 174 17.64 -13.49 -2.46
C ALA A 174 18.02 -12.12 -3.06
N MET A 175 17.05 -11.40 -3.62
CA MET A 175 17.26 -10.05 -4.16
C MET A 175 17.71 -9.06 -3.08
N SER A 176 17.11 -9.10 -1.88
CA SER A 176 17.53 -8.28 -0.74
C SER A 176 18.97 -8.57 -0.33
N LYS A 177 19.40 -9.84 -0.33
CA LYS A 177 20.79 -10.24 -0.04
C LYS A 177 21.75 -9.76 -1.12
N GLU A 178 21.40 -9.92 -2.39
CA GLU A 178 22.20 -9.43 -3.53
C GLU A 178 22.40 -7.91 -3.47
N GLN A 179 21.32 -7.15 -3.19
CA GLN A 179 21.39 -5.69 -3.08
C GLN A 179 22.25 -5.25 -1.90
N LYS A 180 22.15 -5.93 -0.74
CA LYS A 180 23.02 -5.65 0.41
C LYS A 180 24.50 -5.92 0.11
N GLN A 181 24.80 -6.95 -0.68
CA GLN A 181 26.17 -7.28 -1.09
C GLN A 181 26.73 -6.30 -2.12
N ALA A 182 25.88 -5.76 -3.01
CA ALA A 182 26.26 -4.75 -4.00
C ALA A 182 26.55 -3.38 -3.37
N GLY A 183 26.03 -3.11 -2.16
CA GLY A 183 26.18 -1.83 -1.47
C GLY A 183 25.60 -0.68 -2.28
N ASP A 184 26.36 0.41 -2.42
CA ASP A 184 25.95 1.59 -3.19
C ASP A 184 26.15 1.42 -4.71
N THR A 185 26.59 0.24 -5.17
CA THR A 185 26.80 -0.02 -6.59
C THR A 185 25.46 -0.20 -7.28
N PRO A 186 25.08 0.66 -8.24
CA PRO A 186 23.85 0.48 -8.99
C PRO A 186 23.90 -0.84 -9.75
N LEU A 187 22.82 -1.61 -9.68
CA LEU A 187 22.67 -2.84 -10.47
C LEU A 187 22.81 -2.51 -11.96
N THR A 188 23.51 -3.38 -12.70
CA THR A 188 23.57 -3.26 -14.15
C THR A 188 22.18 -3.52 -14.75
N TYR A 189 21.93 -2.99 -15.96
CA TYR A 189 20.67 -3.24 -16.66
C TYR A 189 20.38 -4.74 -16.83
N GLU A 190 21.41 -5.54 -17.11
CA GLU A 190 21.29 -6.99 -17.23
C GLU A 190 20.86 -7.63 -15.89
N GLN A 191 21.44 -7.21 -14.77
CA GLN A 191 21.04 -7.67 -13.43
C GLN A 191 19.61 -7.28 -13.09
N GLN A 192 19.20 -6.04 -13.44
CA GLN A 192 17.82 -5.59 -13.24
C GLN A 192 16.82 -6.43 -14.05
N LEU A 193 17.14 -6.73 -15.31
CA LEU A 193 16.28 -7.56 -16.16
C LEU A 193 16.17 -9.00 -15.63
N GLN A 194 17.28 -9.57 -15.14
CA GLN A 194 17.28 -10.89 -14.50
C GLN A 194 16.46 -10.91 -13.22
N GLN A 195 16.57 -9.88 -12.37
CA GLN A 195 15.73 -9.73 -11.17
C GLN A 195 14.24 -9.61 -11.53
N GLN A 196 13.90 -8.77 -12.50
CA GLN A 196 12.52 -8.64 -12.99
C GLN A 196 11.98 -9.97 -13.50
N THR A 197 12.77 -10.72 -14.28
CA THR A 197 12.39 -12.03 -14.80
C THR A 197 12.14 -13.04 -13.68
N ARG A 198 13.04 -13.12 -12.69
CA ARG A 198 12.86 -14.01 -11.52
C ARG A 198 11.57 -13.66 -10.76
N MET A 199 11.32 -12.37 -10.54
CA MET A 199 10.09 -11.91 -9.88
C MET A 199 8.84 -12.28 -10.68
N MET A 200 8.83 -12.08 -12.00
CA MET A 200 7.70 -12.48 -12.84
C MET A 200 7.43 -13.98 -12.79
N GLN A 201 8.48 -14.81 -12.85
CA GLN A 201 8.37 -16.27 -12.72
C GLN A 201 7.87 -16.70 -11.35
N ALA A 202 8.23 -15.98 -10.29
CA ALA A 202 7.72 -16.25 -8.96
C ALA A 202 6.25 -15.83 -8.83
N MET A 203 5.89 -14.66 -9.34
CA MET A 203 4.51 -14.16 -9.36
C MET A 203 3.57 -15.06 -10.18
N SER A 204 4.03 -15.64 -11.29
CA SER A 204 3.20 -16.53 -12.11
C SER A 204 2.83 -17.84 -11.40
N LYS A 205 3.54 -18.20 -10.32
CA LYS A 205 3.26 -19.40 -9.52
C LYS A 205 2.31 -19.15 -8.36
N LEU A 206 2.00 -17.88 -8.07
CA LEU A 206 1.09 -17.54 -6.99
C LEU A 206 -0.30 -18.07 -7.31
N GLU A 207 -0.91 -18.65 -6.29
CA GLU A 207 -2.29 -19.12 -6.32
C GLU A 207 -3.11 -18.19 -5.45
N PRO A 208 -3.95 -17.31 -6.02
CA PRO A 208 -4.71 -16.40 -5.21
C PRO A 208 -5.86 -17.16 -4.50
N ARG A 209 -6.07 -16.87 -3.22
CA ARG A 209 -7.14 -17.48 -2.41
C ARG A 209 -8.30 -16.52 -2.22
N ASN A 210 -7.98 -15.28 -1.86
CA ASN A 210 -8.98 -14.25 -1.63
C ASN A 210 -8.43 -12.86 -1.91
N ALA A 211 -9.33 -11.94 -2.23
CA ALA A 211 -9.03 -10.52 -2.31
C ALA A 211 -10.24 -9.74 -1.80
N SER A 212 -10.01 -8.75 -0.94
CA SER A 212 -11.03 -7.84 -0.47
C SER A 212 -10.52 -6.40 -0.54
N PHE A 213 -11.40 -5.51 -0.95
CA PHE A 213 -11.18 -4.07 -1.02
C PHE A 213 -12.35 -3.39 -0.33
N VAL A 214 -12.06 -2.48 0.58
CA VAL A 214 -13.08 -1.71 1.30
C VAL A 214 -12.73 -0.24 1.24
N ILE A 215 -13.68 0.57 0.81
CA ILE A 215 -13.64 2.02 0.92
C ILE A 215 -14.70 2.42 1.93
N ASN A 216 -14.34 3.23 2.92
CA ASN A 216 -15.31 3.82 3.84
C ASN A 216 -15.15 5.33 3.87
N ASN A 217 -16.28 6.02 3.87
CA ASN A 217 -16.34 7.43 4.20
C ASN A 217 -15.99 7.63 5.68
N GLN A 218 -15.09 8.57 5.95
CA GLN A 218 -14.72 8.94 7.32
C GLN A 218 -15.27 10.33 7.71
N GLY A 219 -16.06 10.96 6.83
CA GLY A 219 -16.75 12.22 7.09
C GLY A 219 -16.85 13.10 5.84
N LYS A 220 -15.77 13.20 5.07
CA LYS A 220 -15.64 14.16 3.95
C LYS A 220 -15.56 13.53 2.56
N LEU A 221 -15.94 12.26 2.38
CA LEU A 221 -15.91 11.62 1.05
C LEU A 221 -16.75 12.38 0.02
N LYS A 222 -17.93 12.86 0.42
CA LYS A 222 -18.81 13.65 -0.46
C LYS A 222 -18.14 14.95 -0.91
N GLU A 223 -17.61 15.74 0.03
CA GLU A 223 -16.89 16.99 -0.26
C GLU A 223 -15.67 16.74 -1.16
N LEU A 224 -14.95 15.65 -0.91
CA LEU A 224 -13.82 15.22 -1.74
C LEU A 224 -14.28 14.95 -3.18
N LEU A 225 -15.35 14.18 -3.37
CA LEU A 225 -15.90 13.88 -4.69
C LEU A 225 -16.43 15.12 -5.40
N GLU A 226 -17.17 16.00 -4.71
CA GLU A 226 -17.64 17.28 -5.28
C GLU A 226 -16.46 18.15 -5.76
N SER A 227 -15.39 18.21 -4.96
CA SER A 227 -14.19 18.96 -5.33
C SER A 227 -13.49 18.39 -6.57
N GLU A 228 -13.53 17.09 -6.83
CA GLU A 228 -12.92 16.50 -8.02
C GLU A 228 -13.85 16.56 -9.25
N LEU A 229 -15.15 16.34 -9.06
CA LEU A 229 -16.13 16.41 -10.13
C LEU A 229 -16.29 17.85 -10.66
N SER A 230 -16.26 18.85 -9.79
CA SER A 230 -16.35 20.26 -10.19
C SER A 230 -15.19 20.71 -11.10
N LYS A 231 -13.97 20.15 -10.93
CA LYS A 231 -12.84 20.38 -11.85
C LYS A 231 -13.13 19.86 -13.26
N GLN A 232 -13.98 18.83 -13.37
CA GLN A 232 -14.44 18.25 -14.63
C GLN A 232 -15.74 18.88 -15.13
N GLY A 233 -16.25 19.93 -14.46
CA GLY A 233 -17.53 20.56 -14.78
C GLY A 233 -18.74 19.66 -14.52
N MET A 234 -18.59 18.68 -13.62
CA MET A 234 -19.61 17.67 -13.32
C MET A 234 -20.14 17.82 -11.89
N THR A 235 -21.42 17.50 -11.67
CA THR A 235 -22.02 17.37 -10.34
C THR A 235 -22.09 15.91 -9.90
N ILE A 236 -22.36 15.66 -8.60
CA ILE A 236 -22.59 14.30 -8.11
C ILE A 236 -23.77 13.63 -8.82
N GLU A 237 -24.86 14.37 -9.05
CA GLU A 237 -26.06 13.84 -9.70
C GLU A 237 -25.77 13.43 -11.14
N GLN A 238 -24.94 14.19 -11.85
CA GLN A 238 -24.49 13.82 -13.19
C GLN A 238 -23.61 12.57 -13.18
N MET A 239 -22.70 12.44 -12.19
CA MET A 239 -21.90 11.23 -12.00
C MET A 239 -22.78 10.01 -11.72
N GLN A 240 -23.79 10.14 -10.85
CA GLN A 240 -24.74 9.07 -10.55
C GLN A 240 -25.54 8.65 -11.79
N ALA A 241 -26.01 9.61 -12.58
CA ALA A 241 -26.72 9.34 -13.83
C ALA A 241 -25.83 8.63 -14.85
N MET A 242 -24.56 9.05 -14.98
CA MET A 242 -23.58 8.39 -15.84
C MET A 242 -23.28 6.97 -15.37
N LEU A 243 -23.13 6.76 -14.07
CA LEU A 243 -22.93 5.42 -13.50
C LEU A 243 -24.12 4.51 -13.82
N ALA A 244 -25.36 5.00 -13.62
CA ALA A 244 -26.56 4.24 -13.94
C ALA A 244 -26.58 3.81 -15.42
N GLN A 245 -26.30 4.75 -16.33
CA GLN A 245 -26.24 4.46 -17.78
C GLN A 245 -25.12 3.45 -18.12
N GLN A 246 -23.97 3.52 -17.45
CA GLN A 246 -22.89 2.55 -17.67
C GLN A 246 -23.25 1.16 -17.15
N LEU A 247 -23.91 1.07 -16.00
CA LEU A 247 -24.35 -0.20 -15.43
C LEU A 247 -25.43 -0.88 -16.27
N GLU A 248 -26.32 -0.12 -16.91
CA GLU A 248 -27.31 -0.66 -17.86
C GLU A 248 -26.66 -1.35 -19.08
N GLN A 249 -25.48 -0.88 -19.50
CA GLN A 249 -24.76 -1.41 -20.66
C GLN A 249 -23.65 -2.40 -20.27
N ALA A 250 -23.29 -2.47 -18.98
CA ALA A 250 -22.21 -3.31 -18.50
C ALA A 250 -22.70 -4.76 -18.32
N PRO A 251 -21.86 -5.75 -18.63
CA PRO A 251 -22.13 -7.15 -18.31
C PRO A 251 -21.88 -7.39 -16.83
N VAL A 252 -22.75 -6.87 -15.96
CA VAL A 252 -22.74 -7.05 -14.50
C VAL A 252 -24.08 -7.65 -14.04
N THR A 253 -24.09 -8.29 -12.88
CA THR A 253 -25.34 -8.79 -12.30
C THR A 253 -26.15 -7.63 -11.71
N GLU A 254 -27.47 -7.79 -11.61
CA GLU A 254 -28.37 -6.81 -10.99
C GLU A 254 -27.96 -6.49 -9.54
N GLU A 255 -27.52 -7.51 -8.79
CA GLU A 255 -27.03 -7.34 -7.42
C GLU A 255 -25.81 -6.41 -7.35
N ILE A 256 -24.84 -6.60 -8.23
CA ILE A 256 -23.65 -5.73 -8.30
C ILE A 256 -24.02 -4.33 -8.75
N ALA A 257 -24.89 -4.21 -9.76
CA ALA A 257 -25.37 -2.90 -10.21
C ALA A 257 -26.04 -2.13 -9.07
N ASN A 258 -26.94 -2.78 -8.32
CA ASN A 258 -27.60 -2.20 -7.16
C ASN A 258 -26.61 -1.78 -6.07
N ALA A 259 -25.63 -2.62 -5.74
CA ALA A 259 -24.62 -2.27 -4.74
C ALA A 259 -23.80 -1.04 -5.15
N LEU A 260 -23.37 -0.95 -6.41
CA LEU A 260 -22.64 0.21 -6.93
C LEU A 260 -23.50 1.47 -6.96
N THR A 261 -24.77 1.37 -7.36
CA THR A 261 -25.72 2.48 -7.33
C THR A 261 -26.02 2.95 -5.91
N SER A 262 -26.19 2.03 -4.95
CA SER A 262 -26.38 2.35 -3.54
C SER A 262 -25.19 3.11 -2.97
N PHE A 263 -23.97 2.61 -3.20
CA PHE A 263 -22.75 3.33 -2.80
C PHE A 263 -22.65 4.71 -3.44
N ALA A 264 -22.90 4.85 -4.76
CA ALA A 264 -22.83 6.15 -5.41
C ALA A 264 -23.87 7.15 -4.88
N SER A 265 -25.00 6.64 -4.38
CA SER A 265 -26.09 7.44 -3.81
C SER A 265 -25.82 7.84 -2.36
N GLY A 266 -25.32 6.92 -1.53
CA GLY A 266 -25.09 7.15 -0.10
C GLY A 266 -23.69 7.61 0.26
N LEU A 267 -22.67 7.18 -0.50
CA LEU A 267 -21.25 7.44 -0.29
C LEU A 267 -20.79 7.07 1.14
N ASN A 268 -21.30 5.97 1.70
CA ASN A 268 -20.93 5.52 3.04
C ASN A 268 -19.82 4.48 2.97
N SER A 269 -20.04 3.37 2.28
CA SER A 269 -19.03 2.33 2.14
C SER A 269 -19.20 1.52 0.86
N LEU A 270 -18.10 1.03 0.32
CA LEU A 270 -18.07 0.07 -0.78
C LEU A 270 -17.12 -1.06 -0.40
N THR A 271 -17.65 -2.29 -0.38
CA THR A 271 -16.89 -3.51 -0.17
C THR A 271 -16.97 -4.36 -1.43
N VAL A 272 -15.81 -4.78 -1.93
CA VAL A 272 -15.68 -5.78 -3.01
C VAL A 272 -14.83 -6.91 -2.46
N SER A 273 -15.34 -8.14 -2.48
CA SER A 273 -14.58 -9.31 -2.06
C SER A 273 -14.77 -10.48 -3.01
N ALA A 274 -13.70 -11.22 -3.26
CA ALA A 274 -13.70 -12.41 -4.09
C ALA A 274 -12.98 -13.55 -3.36
N LYS A 275 -13.48 -14.78 -3.55
CA LYS A 275 -12.78 -16.02 -3.20
C LYS A 275 -12.42 -16.74 -4.47
N LEU A 276 -11.13 -16.77 -4.75
CA LEU A 276 -10.60 -17.26 -6.01
C LEU A 276 -10.44 -18.79 -5.95
N PRO A 277 -10.54 -19.50 -7.08
CA PRO A 277 -10.46 -20.95 -7.09
C PRO A 277 -9.14 -21.47 -6.52
N GLU A 278 -9.22 -22.38 -5.56
CA GLU A 278 -8.04 -22.99 -4.95
C GLU A 278 -7.23 -23.82 -5.95
N GLY A 279 -5.91 -23.84 -5.78
CA GLY A 279 -4.99 -24.63 -6.59
C GLY A 279 -4.78 -24.12 -8.02
N GLN A 280 -5.35 -22.97 -8.38
CA GLN A 280 -5.14 -22.34 -9.67
C GLN A 280 -4.19 -21.16 -9.56
N THR A 281 -3.24 -21.08 -10.47
CA THR A 281 -2.34 -19.93 -10.58
C THR A 281 -3.10 -18.68 -11.02
N MET A 282 -2.55 -17.50 -10.73
CA MET A 282 -3.03 -16.22 -11.25
C MET A 282 -3.28 -16.25 -12.77
N MET A 283 -2.42 -16.94 -13.53
CA MET A 283 -2.54 -17.05 -14.98
C MET A 283 -3.77 -17.88 -15.39
N GLU A 284 -4.01 -19.02 -14.75
CA GLU A 284 -5.16 -19.89 -15.03
C GLU A 284 -6.47 -19.22 -14.66
N VAL A 285 -6.51 -18.54 -13.51
CA VAL A 285 -7.65 -17.72 -13.09
C VAL A 285 -7.92 -16.63 -14.13
N ASN A 286 -6.89 -15.89 -14.56
CA ASN A 286 -7.05 -14.82 -15.54
C ASN A 286 -7.54 -15.34 -16.91
N GLN A 287 -7.06 -16.50 -17.37
CA GLN A 287 -7.55 -17.13 -18.60
C GLN A 287 -9.03 -17.51 -18.49
N GLN A 288 -9.45 -18.05 -17.35
CA GLN A 288 -10.86 -18.39 -17.12
C GLN A 288 -11.75 -17.16 -17.03
N LEU A 289 -11.29 -16.09 -16.37
CA LEU A 289 -11.99 -14.80 -16.36
C LEU A 289 -12.20 -14.26 -17.79
N MET A 290 -11.20 -14.37 -18.67
CA MET A 290 -11.33 -13.97 -20.08
C MET A 290 -12.36 -14.83 -20.83
N MET A 291 -12.44 -16.13 -20.56
CA MET A 291 -13.44 -17.01 -21.16
C MET A 291 -14.87 -16.73 -20.67
N LEU A 292 -15.01 -16.19 -19.46
CA LEU A 292 -16.28 -15.79 -18.86
C LEU A 292 -16.65 -14.32 -19.16
N ALA A 293 -15.86 -13.62 -19.98
CA ALA A 293 -16.17 -12.26 -20.39
C ALA A 293 -17.55 -12.19 -21.07
N GLY A 294 -18.41 -11.29 -20.59
CA GLY A 294 -19.79 -11.16 -21.06
C GLY A 294 -20.78 -12.13 -20.41
N LYS A 295 -20.35 -12.92 -19.41
CA LYS A 295 -21.21 -13.82 -18.63
C LYS A 295 -21.16 -13.49 -17.13
N PRO A 296 -21.80 -12.39 -16.70
CA PRO A 296 -21.67 -11.87 -15.34
C PRO A 296 -22.00 -12.88 -14.25
N GLU A 297 -23.05 -13.69 -14.41
CA GLU A 297 -23.50 -14.65 -13.41
C GLU A 297 -22.52 -15.83 -13.26
N GLU A 298 -21.92 -16.29 -14.37
CA GLU A 298 -20.89 -17.33 -14.33
C GLU A 298 -19.61 -16.79 -13.70
N LEU A 299 -19.23 -15.55 -14.00
CA LEU A 299 -18.07 -14.88 -13.42
C LEU A 299 -18.23 -14.72 -11.90
N VAL A 300 -19.37 -14.19 -11.45
CA VAL A 300 -19.67 -14.01 -10.02
C VAL A 300 -19.57 -15.32 -9.28
N LYS A 301 -20.11 -16.41 -9.83
CA LYS A 301 -20.00 -17.75 -9.21
C LYS A 301 -18.58 -18.28 -9.22
N PHE A 302 -17.82 -18.05 -10.28
CA PHE A 302 -16.47 -18.56 -10.45
C PHE A 302 -15.50 -18.02 -9.39
N ILE A 303 -15.56 -16.71 -9.10
CA ILE A 303 -14.70 -16.07 -8.11
C ILE A 303 -15.42 -15.74 -6.79
N ASN A 304 -16.64 -16.25 -6.62
CA ASN A 304 -17.52 -15.95 -5.49
C ASN A 304 -17.51 -14.45 -5.14
N LEU A 305 -17.80 -13.62 -6.15
CA LEU A 305 -17.73 -12.16 -6.04
C LEU A 305 -18.90 -11.64 -5.20
N GLU A 306 -18.60 -10.95 -4.12
CA GLU A 306 -19.55 -10.18 -3.34
C GLU A 306 -19.23 -8.69 -3.47
N VAL A 307 -20.24 -7.89 -3.79
CA VAL A 307 -20.16 -6.43 -3.80
C VAL A 307 -21.25 -5.88 -2.90
N LYS A 308 -20.89 -5.04 -1.94
CA LYS A 308 -21.81 -4.39 -1.00
C LYS A 308 -21.54 -2.90 -1.03
N GLY A 309 -22.58 -2.10 -1.15
CA GLY A 309 -22.46 -0.65 -1.20
C GLY A 309 -23.63 0.02 -0.51
N ASP A 310 -23.31 1.01 0.31
CA ASP A 310 -24.23 1.81 1.14
C ASP A 310 -23.91 3.31 1.06
#